data_AF-A0A351G793-F1
#
_entry.id   AF-A0A351G793-F1
#
_cell.length_a   1.000
_cell.length_b   1.000
_cell.length_c   1.000
_cell.angle_alpha   90.00
_cell.angle_beta   90.00
_cell.angle_gamma   90.00
#
_symmetry.space_group_name_H-M   'P 1'
#
loop_
_entity.id
_entity.type
_entity.pdbx_description
1 polymer ?
#
loop_
_entity_poly.entity_id
_entity_poly.type
_entity_poly.pdbx_seq_one_letter_code
_entity_poly.pdbx_strand_id
1 'polypeptide(L)'
;RAIRWMQENISGTPVIVEANTPLYRWGSRFSIYTGLPSVLGWDWHQTQQRGFSPVSEIASRREAIHMFYLMDDRELAQDFLQEYQVEYIVLGQLERNYYRGVGLDKFERLNGDLWREVYRDEQTIIYQVSEMGYANLVGN
;
A
#
# COMPACT_ATOMS: atom_id res chain seq x y z
N ARG A 1 -4.03 15.34 8.81
CA ARG A 1 -5.05 14.69 9.66
C ARG A 1 -4.94 13.18 9.57
N ALA A 2 -5.00 12.60 8.36
CA ALA A 2 -4.81 11.16 8.12
C ALA A 2 -3.58 10.53 8.83
N ILE A 3 -2.40 11.13 8.69
CA ILE A 3 -1.17 10.68 9.38
C ILE A 3 -1.35 10.61 10.90
N ARG A 4 -1.96 11.63 11.50
CA ARG A 4 -2.20 11.67 12.95
C ARG A 4 -3.16 10.56 13.36
N TRP A 5 -4.24 10.38 12.59
CA TRP A 5 -5.17 9.28 12.82
C TRP A 5 -4.44 7.93 12.79
N MET A 6 -3.55 7.69 11.83
CA MET A 6 -2.75 6.46 11.79
C MET A 6 -1.87 6.29 13.03
N GLN A 7 -1.17 7.35 13.46
CA GLN A 7 -0.35 7.30 14.69
C GLN A 7 -1.15 6.98 15.95
N GLU A 8 -2.41 7.42 16.02
CA GLU A 8 -3.27 7.25 17.19
C GLU A 8 -4.05 5.92 17.18
N ASN A 9 -4.32 5.34 16.00
CA ASN A 9 -5.25 4.20 15.84
C ASN A 9 -4.57 2.92 15.37
N ILE A 10 -3.39 3.00 14.76
CA ILE A 10 -2.67 1.83 14.27
C ILE A 10 -1.62 1.42 15.29
N SER A 11 -1.74 0.18 15.76
CA SER A 11 -0.79 -0.45 16.67
C SER A 11 0.13 -1.41 15.91
N GLY A 12 1.32 -1.67 16.48
CA GLY A 12 2.31 -2.55 15.86
C GLY A 12 3.05 -1.88 14.70
N THR A 13 3.52 -2.70 13.76
CA THR A 13 4.28 -2.24 12.58
C THR A 13 3.69 -2.78 11.27
N PRO A 14 2.39 -2.58 11.02
CA PRO A 14 1.76 -3.07 9.81
C PRO A 14 2.31 -2.42 8.55
N VAL A 15 2.32 -3.17 7.45
CA VAL A 15 2.82 -2.71 6.16
C VAL A 15 1.80 -1.80 5.50
N ILE A 16 2.28 -0.68 4.97
CA ILE A 16 1.44 0.26 4.24
C ILE A 16 1.84 0.34 2.76
N VAL A 17 0.84 0.56 1.90
CA VAL A 17 1.07 1.00 0.53
C VAL A 17 0.61 2.45 0.35
N GLU A 18 1.48 3.26 -0.24
CA GLU A 18 1.22 4.67 -0.59
C GLU A 18 1.89 4.98 -1.95
N ALA A 19 1.50 6.08 -2.60
CA ALA A 19 2.13 6.46 -3.86
C ALA A 19 3.64 6.66 -3.67
N ASN A 20 4.42 6.21 -4.65
CA ASN A 20 5.82 6.55 -4.72
C ASN A 20 6.14 7.45 -5.91
N THR A 21 6.72 8.61 -5.60
CA THR A 21 7.22 9.59 -6.57
C THR A 21 8.76 9.51 -6.66
N PRO A 22 9.37 9.96 -7.78
CA PRO A 22 10.82 10.01 -7.92
C PRO A 22 11.49 10.75 -6.76
N LEU A 23 12.72 10.34 -6.42
CA LEU A 23 13.55 10.95 -5.39
C LEU A 23 13.52 12.49 -5.48
N TYR A 24 13.41 13.16 -4.32
CA TYR A 24 13.26 14.61 -4.11
C TYR A 24 11.88 15.24 -4.32
N ARG A 25 10.82 14.47 -4.61
CA ARG A 25 9.43 14.96 -4.49
C ARG A 25 8.64 14.04 -3.59
N TRP A 26 8.20 14.52 -2.42
CA TRP A 26 6.93 14.19 -1.71
C TRP A 26 6.38 12.74 -1.68
N GLY A 27 7.19 11.70 -1.91
CA GLY A 27 6.81 10.29 -1.75
C GLY A 27 7.11 9.79 -0.33
N SER A 28 6.55 8.65 0.05
CA SER A 28 6.80 8.02 1.37
C SER A 28 6.33 8.87 2.57
N ARG A 29 5.30 9.70 2.39
CA ARG A 29 4.87 10.67 3.41
C ARG A 29 4.33 9.94 4.63
N PHE A 30 3.48 8.94 4.42
CA PHE A 30 2.89 8.20 5.52
C PHE A 30 3.94 7.40 6.25
N SER A 31 4.83 6.68 5.54
CA SER A 31 5.88 5.90 6.21
C SER A 31 6.87 6.78 6.98
N ILE A 32 7.25 7.94 6.44
CA ILE A 32 8.16 8.89 7.11
C ILE A 32 7.54 9.41 8.41
N TYR A 33 6.28 9.85 8.39
CA TYR A 33 5.68 10.48 9.56
C TYR A 33 5.07 9.49 10.56
N THR A 34 4.68 8.29 10.14
CA THR A 34 4.10 7.27 11.03
C THR A 34 5.14 6.29 11.57
N GLY A 35 6.29 6.13 10.89
CA GLY A 35 7.27 5.09 11.19
C GLY A 35 6.84 3.69 10.74
N LEU A 36 5.70 3.55 10.07
CA LEU A 36 5.22 2.28 9.53
C LEU A 36 6.05 1.85 8.31
N PRO A 37 6.35 0.54 8.16
CA PRO A 37 7.03 0.04 6.97
C PRO A 37 6.15 0.25 5.73
N SER A 38 6.76 0.71 4.62
CA SER A 38 6.07 0.79 3.33
C SER A 38 6.48 -0.33 2.39
N VAL A 39 5.63 -0.72 1.45
CA VAL A 39 5.96 -1.70 0.40
C VAL A 39 7.30 -1.38 -0.29
N LEU A 40 7.57 -0.11 -0.58
CA LEU A 40 8.84 0.27 -1.19
C LEU A 40 10.04 0.08 -0.25
N GLY A 41 9.88 0.41 1.03
CA GLY A 41 10.90 0.27 2.07
C GLY A 41 10.98 -1.13 2.71
N TRP A 42 10.11 -2.06 2.29
CA TRP A 42 9.90 -3.36 2.91
C TRP A 42 11.19 -4.18 3.06
N ASP A 43 12.10 -4.08 2.09
CA ASP A 43 13.39 -4.76 2.13
C ASP A 43 14.30 -4.30 3.24
N TRP A 44 14.32 -3.03 3.59
CA TRP A 44 15.27 -2.60 4.61
C TRP A 44 15.05 -3.36 5.94
N HIS A 45 13.83 -3.89 6.15
CA HIS A 45 13.47 -4.74 7.28
C HIS A 45 13.80 -6.25 7.08
N GLN A 46 13.87 -6.78 5.85
CA GLN A 46 14.20 -8.19 5.54
C GLN A 46 15.66 -8.40 5.07
N THR A 47 16.19 -7.52 4.22
CA THR A 47 17.52 -7.59 3.61
C THR A 47 18.64 -7.49 4.64
N GLN A 48 18.40 -6.85 5.80
CA GLN A 48 19.36 -6.86 6.91
C GLN A 48 19.72 -8.29 7.36
N GLN A 49 18.88 -9.29 7.04
CA GLN A 49 19.13 -10.71 7.30
C GLN A 49 19.62 -11.51 6.08
N ARG A 50 19.45 -11.05 4.83
CA ARG A 50 19.60 -11.90 3.63
C ARG A 50 20.70 -11.51 2.64
N GLY A 51 21.37 -10.36 2.76
CA GLY A 51 22.59 -10.06 1.99
C GLY A 51 22.45 -9.92 0.46
N PHE A 52 21.25 -9.57 -0.04
CA PHE A 52 20.96 -9.46 -1.48
C PHE A 52 21.19 -8.05 -2.06
N SER A 53 21.30 -7.96 -3.39
CA SER A 53 21.53 -6.73 -4.17
C SER A 53 20.29 -5.82 -4.16
N PRO A 54 20.31 -4.63 -3.51
CA PRO A 54 19.10 -3.84 -3.23
C PRO A 54 18.47 -3.14 -4.44
N VAL A 55 19.18 -3.01 -5.55
CA VAL A 55 18.81 -2.05 -6.61
C VAL A 55 17.71 -2.58 -7.54
N SER A 56 17.75 -3.86 -7.91
CA SER A 56 16.73 -4.47 -8.79
C SER A 56 15.39 -4.60 -8.09
N GLU A 57 15.40 -4.82 -6.78
CA GLU A 57 14.19 -5.07 -6.00
C GLU A 57 13.36 -3.81 -5.77
N ILE A 58 14.03 -2.67 -5.56
CA ILE A 58 13.37 -1.36 -5.46
C ILE A 58 12.64 -1.02 -6.76
N ALA A 59 13.22 -1.30 -7.92
CA ALA A 59 12.59 -1.05 -9.21
C ALA A 59 11.34 -1.92 -9.41
N SER A 60 11.44 -3.23 -9.14
CA SER A 60 10.30 -4.15 -9.23
C SER A 60 9.15 -3.75 -8.31
N ARG A 61 9.44 -3.28 -7.09
CA ARG A 61 8.39 -2.82 -6.16
C ARG A 61 7.74 -1.51 -6.57
N ARG A 62 8.50 -0.58 -7.14
CA ARG A 62 7.92 0.63 -7.73
C ARG A 62 6.91 0.27 -8.81
N GLU A 63 7.28 -0.69 -9.66
CA GLU A 63 6.39 -1.19 -10.71
C GLU A 63 5.17 -1.89 -10.11
N ALA A 64 5.34 -2.76 -9.11
CA ALA A 64 4.22 -3.43 -8.45
C ALA A 64 3.25 -2.43 -7.81
N ILE A 65 3.74 -1.40 -7.12
CA ILE A 65 2.90 -0.31 -6.59
C ILE A 65 2.19 0.43 -7.72
N HIS A 66 2.89 0.69 -8.84
CA HIS A 66 2.30 1.37 -10.00
C HIS A 66 1.13 0.57 -10.59
N MET A 67 1.34 -0.72 -10.82
CA MET A 67 0.31 -1.64 -11.31
C MET A 67 -0.84 -1.78 -10.32
N PHE A 68 -0.54 -1.86 -9.02
CA PHE A 68 -1.55 -1.92 -7.96
C PHE A 68 -2.49 -0.71 -8.00
N TYR A 69 -2.01 0.51 -8.24
CA TYR A 69 -2.91 1.67 -8.34
C TYR A 69 -3.60 1.81 -9.70
N LEU A 70 -2.93 1.45 -10.81
CA LEU A 70 -3.47 1.69 -12.17
C LEU A 70 -4.38 0.60 -12.74
N MET A 71 -4.20 -0.65 -12.34
CA MET A 71 -4.96 -1.76 -12.92
C MET A 71 -6.30 -1.93 -12.21
N ASP A 72 -7.39 -2.09 -12.96
CA ASP A 72 -8.71 -2.42 -12.42
C ASP A 72 -8.90 -3.95 -12.34
N ASP A 73 -8.00 -4.62 -11.63
CA ASP A 73 -7.93 -6.09 -11.55
C ASP A 73 -7.92 -6.53 -10.07
N ARG A 74 -8.89 -7.36 -9.71
CA ARG A 74 -9.09 -7.86 -8.35
C ARG A 74 -8.03 -8.89 -7.97
N GLU A 75 -7.67 -9.80 -8.88
CA GLU A 75 -6.68 -10.85 -8.62
C GLU A 75 -5.30 -10.23 -8.47
N LEU A 76 -4.92 -9.32 -9.38
CA LEU A 76 -3.66 -8.56 -9.28
C LEU A 76 -3.57 -7.79 -7.96
N ALA A 77 -4.66 -7.14 -7.54
CA ALA A 77 -4.69 -6.43 -6.26
C ALA A 77 -4.51 -7.41 -5.10
N GLN A 78 -5.20 -8.54 -5.09
CA GLN A 78 -5.11 -9.54 -4.04
C GLN A 78 -3.69 -10.14 -3.94
N ASP A 79 -3.09 -10.51 -5.07
CA ASP A 79 -1.71 -11.03 -5.13
C ASP A 79 -0.70 -10.01 -4.60
N PHE A 80 -0.87 -8.73 -4.94
CA PHE A 80 -0.04 -7.64 -4.42
C PHE A 80 -0.15 -7.51 -2.88
N LEU A 81 -1.37 -7.57 -2.33
CA LEU A 81 -1.57 -7.47 -0.88
C LEU A 81 -0.91 -8.64 -0.14
N GLN A 82 -0.94 -9.83 -0.72
CA GLN A 82 -0.32 -11.03 -0.16
C GLN A 82 1.20 -10.98 -0.23
N GLU A 83 1.75 -10.73 -1.42
CA GLU A 83 3.20 -10.72 -1.64
C GLU A 83 3.91 -9.74 -0.69
N TYR A 84 3.33 -8.56 -0.52
CA TYR A 84 3.91 -7.51 0.32
C TYR A 84 3.32 -7.41 1.73
N GLN A 85 2.43 -8.35 2.10
CA GLN A 85 1.76 -8.39 3.41
C GLN A 85 1.14 -7.03 3.79
N VAL A 86 0.53 -6.34 2.81
CA VAL A 86 -0.03 -4.99 3.00
C VAL A 86 -1.23 -5.05 3.93
N GLU A 87 -1.22 -4.28 5.00
CA GLU A 87 -2.32 -4.21 5.97
C GLU A 87 -3.11 -2.90 5.84
N TYR A 88 -2.48 -1.82 5.38
CA TYR A 88 -3.16 -0.54 5.13
C TYR A 88 -2.82 0.06 3.76
N ILE A 89 -3.83 0.65 3.13
CA ILE A 89 -3.74 1.27 1.82
C ILE A 89 -4.10 2.75 1.98
N VAL A 90 -3.23 3.63 1.48
CA VAL A 90 -3.48 5.07 1.42
C VAL A 90 -4.01 5.43 0.03
N LEU A 91 -5.17 6.08 -0.04
CA LEU A 91 -5.67 6.67 -1.29
C LEU A 91 -6.00 8.15 -1.07
N GLY A 92 -5.05 9.03 -1.41
CA GLY A 92 -5.19 10.47 -1.28
C GLY A 92 -5.08 11.23 -2.60
N GLN A 93 -5.00 12.55 -2.48
CA GLN A 93 -4.86 13.44 -3.63
C GLN A 93 -3.56 13.17 -4.43
N LEU A 94 -2.48 12.75 -3.76
CA LEU A 94 -1.22 12.40 -4.44
C LEU A 94 -1.39 11.17 -5.32
N GLU A 95 -1.96 10.11 -4.77
CA GLU A 95 -2.24 8.85 -5.47
C GLU A 95 -3.15 9.11 -6.67
N ARG A 96 -4.24 9.87 -6.47
CA ARG A 96 -5.17 10.25 -7.54
C ARG A 96 -4.52 11.07 -8.65
N ASN A 97 -3.58 11.95 -8.29
CA ASN A 97 -2.87 12.77 -9.26
C ASN A 97 -1.85 11.96 -10.08
N TYR A 98 -1.21 10.97 -9.45
CA TYR A 98 -0.13 10.19 -10.07
C TYR A 98 -0.65 8.98 -10.86
N TYR A 99 -1.69 8.31 -10.36
CA TYR A 99 -2.28 7.10 -10.95
C TYR A 99 -3.66 7.40 -11.53
N ARG A 100 -3.73 8.30 -12.52
CA ARG A 100 -5.00 8.66 -13.17
C ARG A 100 -5.50 7.50 -14.03
N GLY A 101 -6.77 7.14 -13.89
CA GLY A 101 -7.42 6.14 -14.73
C GLY A 101 -8.47 5.33 -13.97
N VAL A 102 -9.03 4.33 -14.67
CA VAL A 102 -10.09 3.45 -14.16
C VAL A 102 -9.63 2.54 -13.01
N GLY A 103 -8.32 2.34 -12.84
CA GLY A 103 -7.77 1.55 -11.73
C GLY A 103 -8.13 2.07 -10.35
N LEU A 104 -8.50 3.35 -10.21
CA LEU A 104 -8.93 3.90 -8.94
C LEU A 104 -10.38 3.54 -8.57
N ASP A 105 -11.20 3.17 -9.57
CA ASP A 105 -12.61 2.81 -9.36
C ASP A 105 -12.72 1.50 -8.54
N LYS A 106 -11.68 0.64 -8.61
CA LYS A 106 -11.59 -0.59 -7.82
C LYS A 106 -11.61 -0.34 -6.32
N PHE A 107 -11.11 0.80 -5.84
CA PHE A 107 -11.03 1.07 -4.40
C PHE A 107 -12.41 1.17 -3.76
N GLU A 108 -13.36 1.79 -4.46
CA GLU A 108 -14.75 1.83 -4.02
C GLU A 108 -15.45 0.50 -4.25
N ARG A 109 -15.23 -0.14 -5.42
CA ARG A 109 -15.87 -1.41 -5.79
C ARG A 109 -15.49 -2.58 -4.90
N LEU A 110 -14.23 -2.64 -4.45
CA LEU A 110 -13.69 -3.72 -3.62
C LEU A 110 -13.73 -3.38 -2.11
N ASN A 111 -14.28 -2.22 -1.75
CA ASN A 111 -14.52 -1.86 -0.35
C ASN A 111 -15.62 -2.77 0.25
N GLY A 112 -15.29 -3.45 1.35
CA GLY A 112 -16.09 -4.51 1.95
C GLY A 112 -15.72 -5.92 1.46
N ASP A 113 -14.89 -6.05 0.42
CA ASP A 113 -14.34 -7.31 -0.09
C ASP A 113 -12.88 -7.48 0.33
N LEU A 114 -11.91 -7.01 -0.48
CA LEU A 114 -10.47 -7.12 -0.18
C LEU A 114 -9.98 -6.18 0.93
N TRP A 115 -10.70 -5.09 1.17
CA TRP A 115 -10.35 -4.10 2.19
C TRP A 115 -11.58 -3.37 2.68
N ARG A 116 -11.45 -2.64 3.79
CA ARG A 116 -12.50 -1.80 4.37
C ARG A 116 -11.98 -0.40 4.61
N GLU A 117 -12.76 0.60 4.25
CA GLU A 117 -12.50 1.99 4.63
C GLU A 117 -12.55 2.14 6.16
N VAL A 118 -11.47 2.67 6.73
CA VAL A 118 -11.34 2.91 8.18
C VAL A 118 -11.16 4.38 8.52
N TYR A 119 -10.85 5.21 7.53
CA TYR A 119 -10.71 6.65 7.68
C TYR A 119 -11.00 7.37 6.36
N ARG A 120 -11.67 8.53 6.46
CA ARG A 120 -11.87 9.45 5.34
C ARG A 120 -11.83 10.89 5.82
N ASP A 121 -11.07 11.72 5.11
CA ASP A 121 -11.03 13.17 5.26
C ASP A 121 -10.83 13.77 3.87
N GLU A 122 -11.87 14.43 3.36
CA GLU A 122 -11.94 14.96 1.99
C GLU A 122 -11.61 13.90 0.93
N GLN A 123 -10.47 14.06 0.22
CA GLN A 123 -10.00 13.16 -0.83
C GLN A 123 -9.06 12.06 -0.31
N THR A 124 -8.72 12.06 0.98
CA THR A 124 -7.83 11.08 1.59
C THR A 124 -8.63 9.99 2.29
N ILE A 125 -8.41 8.76 1.86
CA ILE A 125 -9.03 7.56 2.40
C ILE A 125 -7.92 6.62 2.87
N ILE A 126 -8.11 5.96 4.00
CA ILE A 126 -7.29 4.84 4.42
C ILE A 126 -8.18 3.60 4.44
N TYR A 127 -7.73 2.56 3.75
CA TYR A 127 -8.36 1.25 3.80
C TYR A 127 -7.49 0.30 4.63
N GLN A 128 -8.14 -0.55 5.42
CA GLN A 128 -7.52 -1.69 6.10
C GLN A 128 -7.82 -2.95 5.30
N VAL A 129 -6.80 -3.75 5.02
CA VAL A 129 -6.94 -5.01 4.28
C VAL A 129 -7.70 -6.03 5.11
N SER A 130 -8.65 -6.72 4.49
CA SER A 130 -9.47 -7.74 5.14
C SER A 130 -8.82 -9.12 5.05
N GLU A 131 -9.33 -10.10 5.79
CA GLU A 131 -8.91 -11.51 5.66
C GLU A 131 -9.03 -12.03 4.21
N MET A 132 -10.00 -11.53 3.44
CA MET A 132 -10.18 -11.90 2.03
C MET A 132 -9.03 -11.41 1.15
N GLY A 133 -8.35 -10.31 1.53
CA GLY A 133 -7.09 -9.89 0.95
C GLY A 133 -6.02 -10.99 1.00
N TYR A 134 -6.09 -11.89 1.98
CA TYR A 134 -5.12 -12.95 2.22
C TYR A 134 -5.62 -14.38 1.97
N ALA A 135 -6.83 -14.54 1.43
CA ALA A 135 -7.55 -15.83 1.40
C ALA A 135 -6.84 -16.98 0.66
N ASN A 136 -5.82 -16.72 -0.17
CA ASN A 136 -5.09 -17.79 -0.86
C ASN A 136 -4.16 -18.59 0.08
N LEU A 137 -3.95 -18.16 1.34
CA LEU A 137 -3.10 -18.86 2.32
C LEU A 137 -3.80 -20.01 3.06
N VAL A 138 -5.13 -20.19 2.88
CA VAL A 138 -5.91 -21.23 3.59
C VAL A 138 -6.28 -22.40 2.65
N GLY A 139 -5.74 -22.41 1.42
CA GLY A 139 -6.10 -23.37 0.38
C GLY A 139 -4.92 -24.21 -0.13
N ASN A 140 -4.30 -25.01 0.75
CA ASN A 140 -3.71 -26.32 0.41
C ASN A 140 -3.36 -27.12 1.68
#